data_AF-H0EW57-F1
#
_entry.id   AF-H0EW57-F1
#
_cell.length_a   1.000
_cell.length_b   1.000
_cell.length_c   1.000
_cell.angle_alpha   90.00
_cell.angle_beta   90.00
_cell.angle_gamma   90.00
#
_symmetry.space_group_name_H-M   'P 1'
#
loop_
_entity.id
_entity.type
_entity.pdbx_description
1 polymer ?
#
loop_
_entity_poly.entity_id
_entity_poly.type
_entity_poly.pdbx_seq_one_letter_code
_entity_poly.pdbx_strand_id
1 'polypeptide(L)'
;MPNLTPEEIEIKEWKYTGYQHYTRFIASDNDYLVFRRFSVLSTRVSLALQDEIVVLEHELAELDNRLSEKHAPDIHNGSFRADKADKVSPIASARAKLLHGKIFHKLKEYNEFMFHYSHLTNRPPVPTKDATSLSNWHENHLNAIQDEEAAYITHTEDLFSLVSNPKSPLRNLFEKSLHFRIFRPWQVKRKDPENAILSFATEAKPFETLGATAAYSAVLMVFLQIGK
;
A
#
# COMPACT_ATOMS: atom_id res chain seq x y z
N MET A 1 -23.55 -18.95 -15.04
CA MET A 1 -24.28 -18.22 -13.97
C MET A 1 -25.77 -18.37 -14.24
N PRO A 2 -26.66 -18.30 -13.23
CA PRO A 2 -28.10 -18.21 -13.50
C PRO A 2 -28.36 -17.04 -14.47
N ASN A 3 -29.29 -17.23 -15.42
CA ASN A 3 -29.72 -16.17 -16.33
C ASN A 3 -30.53 -15.15 -15.53
N LEU A 4 -29.83 -14.20 -14.91
CA LEU A 4 -30.43 -13.07 -14.22
C LEU A 4 -30.62 -11.92 -15.20
N THR A 5 -31.75 -11.24 -15.10
CA THR A 5 -32.00 -10.00 -15.82
C THR A 5 -31.22 -8.83 -15.20
N PRO A 6 -30.91 -7.77 -15.95
CA PRO A 6 -30.27 -6.57 -15.39
C PRO A 6 -31.05 -5.95 -14.23
N GLU A 7 -32.38 -5.96 -14.29
CA GLU A 7 -33.27 -5.44 -13.25
C GLU A 7 -33.15 -6.25 -11.94
N GLU A 8 -33.04 -7.59 -12.03
CA GLU A 8 -32.82 -8.44 -10.85
C GLU A 8 -31.47 -8.21 -10.18
N ILE A 9 -30.45 -7.84 -10.98
CA ILE A 9 -29.12 -7.48 -10.48
C ILE A 9 -29.19 -6.13 -9.77
N GLU A 10 -29.80 -5.12 -10.39
CA GLU A 10 -29.91 -3.75 -9.85
C GLU A 10 -30.65 -3.74 -8.49
N ILE A 11 -31.74 -4.51 -8.36
CA ILE A 11 -32.49 -4.61 -7.09
C ILE A 11 -31.65 -5.24 -5.97
N LYS A 12 -30.67 -6.09 -6.31
CA LYS A 12 -29.84 -6.84 -5.35
C LYS A 12 -28.35 -6.73 -5.67
N GLU A 13 -27.89 -5.52 -5.92
CA GLU A 13 -26.48 -5.20 -6.17
C GLU A 13 -25.56 -5.77 -5.08
N TRP A 14 -25.95 -5.67 -3.80
CA TRP A 14 -25.22 -6.29 -2.67
C TRP A 14 -24.99 -7.79 -2.83
N LYS A 15 -25.93 -8.51 -3.48
CA LYS A 15 -25.90 -9.97 -3.62
C LYS A 15 -25.11 -10.42 -4.84
N TYR A 16 -25.30 -9.74 -5.97
CA TYR A 16 -24.79 -10.20 -7.26
C TYR A 16 -23.52 -9.46 -7.69
N THR A 17 -23.36 -8.21 -7.28
CA THR A 17 -22.16 -7.39 -7.52
C THR A 17 -21.25 -7.47 -6.31
N GLY A 18 -21.65 -6.82 -5.22
CA GLY A 18 -20.97 -6.85 -3.93
C GLY A 18 -19.45 -6.59 -3.98
N TYR A 19 -18.77 -7.05 -2.92
CA TYR A 19 -17.30 -7.06 -2.88
C TYR A 19 -16.66 -7.89 -3.98
N GLN A 20 -17.34 -8.94 -4.46
CA GLN A 20 -16.80 -9.79 -5.51
C GLN A 20 -16.48 -8.99 -6.78
N HIS A 21 -17.38 -8.11 -7.21
CA HIS A 21 -17.16 -7.28 -8.40
C HIS A 21 -16.36 -6.03 -8.07
N TYR A 22 -16.57 -5.44 -6.90
CA TYR A 22 -15.80 -4.27 -6.48
C TYR A 22 -14.29 -4.56 -6.41
N THR A 23 -13.91 -5.66 -5.75
CA THR A 23 -12.49 -6.07 -5.63
C THR A 23 -11.87 -6.40 -6.98
N ARG A 24 -12.61 -7.06 -7.88
CA ARG A 24 -12.17 -7.29 -9.27
C ARG A 24 -11.96 -5.98 -10.03
N PHE A 25 -12.83 -4.99 -9.82
CA PHE A 25 -12.69 -3.68 -10.42
C PHE A 25 -11.44 -2.95 -9.92
N ILE A 26 -11.26 -2.79 -8.59
CA ILE A 26 -10.09 -2.06 -8.05
C ILE A 26 -8.76 -2.80 -8.28
N ALA A 27 -8.79 -4.13 -8.42
CA ALA A 27 -7.60 -4.92 -8.76
C ALA A 27 -7.32 -4.99 -10.28
N SER A 28 -8.21 -4.49 -11.14
CA SER A 28 -8.05 -4.58 -12.60
C SER A 28 -6.99 -3.64 -13.18
N ASP A 29 -6.73 -2.51 -12.52
CA ASP A 29 -5.69 -1.56 -12.89
C ASP A 29 -5.04 -0.99 -11.61
N ASN A 30 -3.74 -0.74 -11.69
CA ASN A 30 -2.97 -0.11 -10.63
C ASN A 30 -3.50 1.28 -10.27
N ASP A 31 -4.10 1.98 -11.24
CA ASP A 31 -4.71 3.30 -11.02
C ASP A 31 -5.96 3.21 -10.12
N TYR A 32 -6.67 2.07 -10.11
CA TYR A 32 -7.87 1.86 -9.30
C TYR A 32 -7.58 1.18 -7.96
N LEU A 33 -6.38 0.63 -7.78
CA LEU A 33 -5.95 -0.06 -6.56
C LEU A 33 -5.59 0.95 -5.45
N VAL A 34 -6.63 1.63 -4.96
CA VAL A 34 -6.57 2.77 -4.05
C VAL A 34 -7.07 2.40 -2.67
N PHE A 35 -6.30 2.80 -1.66
CA PHE A 35 -6.60 2.58 -0.24
C PHE A 35 -6.37 3.85 0.57
N ARG A 36 -6.78 3.81 1.83
CA ARG A 36 -6.58 4.90 2.79
C ARG A 36 -5.26 4.71 3.56
N ARG A 37 -4.48 5.78 3.75
CA ARG A 37 -3.22 5.80 4.51
C ARG A 37 -3.41 5.94 6.02
N PHE A 38 -4.58 6.42 6.46
CA PHE A 38 -4.93 6.68 7.86
C PHE A 38 -4.00 7.70 8.54
N SER A 39 -3.59 8.74 7.83
CA SER A 39 -2.50 9.65 8.26
C SER A 39 -2.69 10.23 9.66
N VAL A 40 -3.90 10.72 9.98
CA VAL A 40 -4.21 11.28 11.31
C VAL A 40 -4.14 10.21 12.40
N LEU A 41 -4.68 9.03 12.14
CA LEU A 41 -4.68 7.93 13.11
C LEU A 41 -3.26 7.40 13.33
N SER A 42 -2.51 7.18 12.24
CA SER A 42 -1.12 6.75 12.30
C SER A 42 -0.24 7.74 13.06
N THR A 43 -0.47 9.05 12.87
CA THR A 43 0.24 10.09 13.64
C THR A 43 -0.08 10.00 15.14
N ARG A 44 -1.34 9.75 15.51
CA ARG A 44 -1.71 9.53 16.92
C ARG A 44 -1.05 8.29 17.50
N VAL A 45 -0.97 7.21 16.74
CA VAL A 45 -0.25 5.99 17.15
C VAL A 45 1.24 6.27 17.33
N SER A 46 1.88 7.01 16.41
CA SER A 46 3.27 7.43 16.56
C SER A 46 3.51 8.21 17.86
N LEU A 47 2.64 9.17 18.18
CA LEU A 47 2.74 9.98 19.41
C LEU A 47 2.54 9.12 20.67
N ALA A 48 1.60 8.17 20.64
CA ALA A 48 1.38 7.24 21.75
C ALA A 48 2.60 6.35 21.98
N LEU A 49 3.20 5.79 20.92
CA LEU A 49 4.41 4.99 21.01
C LEU A 49 5.61 5.80 21.54
N GLN A 50 5.72 7.09 21.17
CA GLN A 50 6.73 7.99 21.70
C GLN A 50 6.56 8.21 23.21
N ASP A 51 5.35 8.49 23.66
CA ASP A 51 5.06 8.66 25.09
C ASP A 51 5.38 7.39 25.89
N GLU A 52 5.01 6.22 25.38
CA GLU A 52 5.36 4.93 26.00
C GLU A 52 6.88 4.74 26.13
N ILE A 53 7.67 5.16 25.15
CA ILE A 53 9.14 5.13 25.23
C ILE A 53 9.63 6.12 26.29
N VAL A 54 9.11 7.35 26.32
CA VAL A 54 9.48 8.37 27.31
C VAL A 54 9.20 7.90 28.74
N VAL A 55 8.08 7.21 28.98
CA VAL A 55 7.78 6.59 30.27
C VAL A 55 8.85 5.57 30.66
N LEU A 56 9.29 4.73 29.71
CA LEU A 56 10.36 3.75 29.96
C LEU A 56 11.74 4.41 30.14
N GLU A 57 12.00 5.53 29.47
CA GLU A 57 13.21 6.34 29.67
C GLU A 57 13.26 6.92 31.08
N HIS A 58 12.13 7.42 31.60
CA HIS A 58 12.04 7.86 32.99
C HIS A 58 12.24 6.70 33.98
N GLU A 59 11.61 5.53 33.75
CA GLU A 59 11.81 4.33 34.58
C GLU A 59 13.30 3.91 34.59
N LEU A 60 13.98 3.99 33.44
CA LEU A 60 15.41 3.72 33.34
C LEU A 60 16.25 4.75 34.12
N ALA A 61 15.95 6.04 33.97
CA ALA A 61 16.64 7.11 34.67
C ALA A 61 16.50 7.00 36.19
N GLU A 62 15.33 6.58 36.69
CA GLU A 62 15.14 6.30 38.12
C GLU A 62 16.05 5.17 38.63
N LEU A 63 16.19 4.09 37.85
CA LEU A 63 17.10 2.99 38.20
C LEU A 63 18.57 3.47 38.20
N ASP A 64 18.97 4.26 37.23
CA ASP A 64 20.31 4.84 37.13
C ASP A 64 20.62 5.80 38.28
N ASN A 65 19.65 6.64 38.67
CA ASN A 65 19.76 7.53 39.81
C ASN A 65 19.95 6.73 41.11
N ARG A 66 19.14 5.69 41.33
CA ARG A 66 19.23 4.82 42.51
C ARG A 66 20.56 4.09 42.61
N LEU A 67 21.12 3.65 41.47
CA LEU A 67 22.45 3.02 41.42
C LEU A 67 23.60 4.00 41.62
N SER A 68 23.34 5.30 41.51
CA SER A 68 24.33 6.37 41.68
C SER A 68 24.26 7.01 43.07
N GLU A 69 23.31 6.60 43.92
CA GLU A 69 23.19 7.09 45.29
C GLU A 69 24.42 6.71 46.12
N LYS A 70 24.82 7.60 47.05
CA LYS A 70 25.97 7.41 47.94
C LYS A 70 25.93 6.11 48.75
N HIS A 71 24.73 5.61 49.04
CA HIS A 71 24.49 4.43 49.85
C HIS A 71 24.14 3.18 49.02
N ALA A 72 24.15 3.29 47.69
CA ALA A 72 23.94 2.15 46.80
C ALA A 72 25.14 1.18 46.87
N PRO A 73 24.93 -0.11 46.53
CA PRO A 73 26.04 -1.07 46.42
C PRO A 73 27.09 -0.58 45.41
N ASP A 74 28.37 -0.75 45.73
CA ASP A 74 29.50 -0.35 44.88
C ASP A 74 29.61 -1.26 43.65
N ILE A 75 28.87 -0.90 42.61
CA ILE A 75 28.76 -1.64 41.35
C ILE A 75 29.25 -0.76 40.22
N HIS A 76 29.96 -1.38 39.29
CA HIS A 76 30.47 -0.69 38.12
C HIS A 76 29.33 -0.34 37.13
N ASN A 77 28.73 0.85 37.27
CA ASN A 77 27.64 1.34 36.41
C ASN A 77 27.98 1.44 34.90
N GLY A 78 29.27 1.48 34.53
CA GLY A 78 29.70 1.40 33.13
C GLY A 78 29.83 -0.03 32.55
N SER A 79 29.30 -1.07 33.22
CA SER A 79 29.46 -2.47 32.81
C SER A 79 28.13 -3.22 32.76
N PHE A 80 27.63 -3.49 31.56
CA PHE A 80 26.46 -4.37 31.37
C PHE A 80 26.65 -5.79 31.91
N ARG A 81 27.90 -6.23 32.11
CA ARG A 81 28.19 -7.53 32.72
C ARG A 81 27.86 -7.53 34.22
N ALA A 82 28.06 -6.40 34.88
CA ALA A 82 27.75 -6.23 36.30
C ALA A 82 26.22 -6.26 36.55
N ASP A 83 25.45 -5.75 35.60
CA ASP A 83 23.98 -5.73 35.66
C ASP A 83 23.34 -7.12 35.61
N LYS A 84 24.01 -8.14 35.06
CA LYS A 84 23.47 -9.51 34.97
C LYS A 84 23.55 -10.29 36.28
N ALA A 85 24.30 -9.80 37.25
CA ALA A 85 24.52 -10.49 38.52
C ALA A 85 23.38 -10.17 39.51
N ASP A 86 22.24 -10.85 39.36
CA ASP A 86 21.04 -10.69 40.21
C ASP A 86 21.35 -10.75 41.73
N LYS A 87 22.38 -11.52 42.12
CA LYS A 87 22.82 -11.68 43.51
C LYS A 87 23.59 -10.47 44.07
N VAL A 88 24.09 -9.57 43.22
CA VAL A 88 24.95 -8.43 43.61
C VAL A 88 24.12 -7.16 43.77
N SER A 89 23.19 -6.89 42.86
CA SER A 89 22.16 -5.85 43.04
C SER A 89 20.90 -6.16 42.25
N PRO A 90 19.75 -6.28 42.93
CA PRO A 90 18.45 -6.40 42.26
C PRO A 90 18.13 -5.22 41.34
N ILE A 91 18.62 -4.01 41.67
CA ILE A 91 18.37 -2.78 40.89
C ILE A 91 19.15 -2.83 39.57
N ALA A 92 20.40 -3.27 39.59
CA ALA A 92 21.23 -3.40 38.38
C ALA A 92 20.65 -4.45 37.43
N SER A 93 20.12 -5.55 37.97
CA SER A 93 19.41 -6.56 37.19
C SER A 93 18.07 -6.06 36.64
N ALA A 94 17.33 -5.27 37.42
CA ALA A 94 16.11 -4.61 36.93
C ALA A 94 16.41 -3.69 35.74
N ARG A 95 17.50 -2.91 35.81
CA ARG A 95 17.99 -2.09 34.68
C ARG A 95 18.26 -2.93 33.44
N ALA A 96 18.99 -4.04 33.59
CA ALA A 96 19.27 -4.97 32.48
C ALA A 96 17.98 -5.53 31.86
N LYS A 97 17.04 -5.96 32.71
CA LYS A 97 15.74 -6.51 32.30
C LYS A 97 14.88 -5.47 31.59
N LEU A 98 14.90 -4.22 32.06
CA LEU A 98 14.16 -3.11 31.44
C LEU A 98 14.72 -2.80 30.04
N LEU A 99 16.04 -2.67 29.92
CA LEU A 99 16.74 -2.39 28.66
C LEU A 99 16.51 -3.47 27.60
N HIS A 100 16.79 -4.73 27.95
CA HIS A 100 16.69 -5.85 26.99
C HIS A 100 15.26 -6.37 26.81
N GLY A 101 14.33 -6.00 27.69
CA GLY A 101 12.92 -6.35 27.62
C GLY A 101 12.11 -5.21 27.05
N LYS A 102 11.42 -4.48 27.93
CA LYS A 102 10.40 -3.49 27.54
C LYS A 102 10.95 -2.43 26.57
N ILE A 103 12.11 -1.85 26.86
CA ILE A 103 12.69 -0.79 26.02
C ILE A 103 13.05 -1.32 24.63
N PHE A 104 13.78 -2.44 24.56
CA PHE A 104 14.13 -3.06 23.28
C PHE A 104 12.89 -3.37 22.42
N HIS A 105 11.86 -3.99 23.02
CA HIS A 105 10.64 -4.32 22.30
C HIS A 105 9.87 -3.08 21.84
N LYS A 106 9.73 -2.07 22.70
CA LYS A 106 9.01 -0.85 22.36
C LYS A 106 9.72 -0.04 21.28
N LEU A 107 11.05 0.07 21.36
CA LEU A 107 11.86 0.71 20.30
C LEU A 107 11.72 -0.03 18.98
N LYS A 108 11.73 -1.37 19.00
CA LYS A 108 11.51 -2.18 17.80
C LYS A 108 10.14 -1.89 17.18
N GLU A 109 9.06 -1.94 17.98
CA GLU A 109 7.70 -1.65 17.52
C GLU A 109 7.59 -0.24 16.92
N TYR A 110 8.13 0.76 17.62
CA TYR A 110 8.14 2.14 17.14
C TYR A 110 8.90 2.28 15.83
N ASN A 111 10.11 1.73 15.74
CA ASN A 111 10.94 1.85 14.54
C ASN A 111 10.33 1.14 13.34
N GLU A 112 9.76 -0.06 13.53
CA GLU A 112 9.04 -0.79 12.47
C GLU A 112 7.81 -0.01 12.00
N PHE A 113 7.02 0.52 12.94
CA PHE A 113 5.86 1.34 12.61
C PHE A 113 6.25 2.60 11.82
N MET A 114 7.26 3.34 12.30
CA MET A 114 7.76 4.55 11.64
C MET A 114 8.32 4.26 10.25
N PHE A 115 9.05 3.15 10.09
CA PHE A 115 9.57 2.72 8.80
C PHE A 115 8.43 2.45 7.80
N HIS A 116 7.40 1.71 8.20
CA HIS A 116 6.27 1.44 7.33
C HIS A 116 5.46 2.70 7.02
N TYR A 117 5.21 3.53 8.03
CA TYR A 117 4.45 4.76 7.88
C TYR A 117 5.17 5.77 6.96
N SER A 118 6.50 5.90 7.06
CA SER A 118 7.28 6.79 6.18
C SER A 118 7.15 6.39 4.70
N HIS A 119 7.09 5.08 4.41
CA HIS A 119 6.87 4.59 3.06
C HIS A 119 5.46 4.91 2.54
N LEU A 120 4.45 4.92 3.41
CA LEU A 120 3.08 5.29 3.03
C LEU A 120 2.95 6.81 2.80
N THR A 121 3.58 7.63 3.65
CA THR A 121 3.54 9.09 3.53
C THR A 121 4.31 9.61 2.33
N ASN A 122 5.38 8.92 1.91
CA ASN A 122 6.16 9.29 0.72
C ASN A 122 5.44 8.97 -0.61
N ARG A 123 4.27 8.33 -0.57
CA ARG A 123 3.51 8.06 -1.78
C ARG A 123 2.76 9.30 -2.24
N PRO A 124 2.74 9.56 -3.57
CA PRO A 124 1.99 10.69 -4.10
C PRO A 124 0.50 10.54 -3.77
N PRO A 125 -0.25 11.66 -3.69
CA PRO A 125 -1.70 11.61 -3.60
C PRO A 125 -2.29 10.96 -4.86
N VAL A 126 -3.46 10.35 -4.71
CA VAL A 126 -4.20 9.77 -5.84
C VAL A 126 -4.64 10.88 -6.78
N PRO A 127 -4.43 10.75 -8.11
CA PRO A 127 -4.97 11.70 -9.07
C PRO A 127 -6.50 11.79 -8.95
N THR A 128 -7.06 13.00 -8.98
CA THR A 128 -8.51 13.23 -8.82
C THR A 128 -9.37 12.40 -9.77
N LYS A 129 -8.90 12.18 -11.01
CA LYS A 129 -9.59 11.36 -12.01
C LYS A 129 -9.74 9.89 -11.58
N ASP A 130 -8.74 9.36 -10.89
CA ASP A 130 -8.69 7.97 -10.47
C ASP A 130 -9.64 7.79 -9.27
N ALA A 131 -9.60 8.73 -8.31
CA ALA A 131 -10.57 8.79 -7.20
C ALA A 131 -12.03 8.99 -7.66
N THR A 132 -12.23 9.79 -8.70
CA THR A 132 -13.56 9.98 -9.33
C THR A 132 -14.05 8.69 -9.96
N SER A 133 -13.16 7.90 -10.57
CA SER A 133 -13.54 6.61 -11.17
C SER A 133 -14.02 5.61 -10.12
N LEU A 134 -13.43 5.63 -8.92
CA LEU A 134 -13.94 4.85 -7.78
C LEU A 134 -15.32 5.36 -7.33
N SER A 135 -15.47 6.67 -7.17
CA SER A 135 -16.75 7.28 -6.76
C SER A 135 -17.88 6.93 -7.75
N ASN A 136 -17.60 7.07 -9.04
CA ASN A 136 -18.53 6.68 -10.11
C ASN A 136 -18.88 5.20 -10.06
N TRP A 137 -17.96 4.31 -9.66
CA TRP A 137 -18.29 2.90 -9.52
C TRP A 137 -19.37 2.69 -8.44
N HIS A 138 -19.22 3.33 -7.28
CA HIS A 138 -20.21 3.25 -6.18
C HIS A 138 -21.55 3.90 -6.57
N GLU A 139 -21.53 5.03 -7.26
CA GLU A 139 -22.74 5.69 -7.76
C GLU A 139 -23.52 4.83 -8.77
N ASN A 140 -22.81 4.04 -9.59
CA ASN A 140 -23.44 3.15 -10.58
C ASN A 140 -23.89 1.80 -9.98
N HIS A 141 -23.44 1.44 -8.78
CA HIS A 141 -23.79 0.18 -8.12
C HIS A 141 -24.31 0.48 -6.70
N LEU A 142 -25.45 1.18 -6.65
CA LEU A 142 -26.07 1.58 -5.39
C LEU A 142 -26.31 0.36 -4.50
N ASN A 143 -25.97 0.48 -3.21
CA ASN A 143 -26.09 -0.60 -2.24
C ASN A 143 -25.29 -1.88 -2.59
N ALA A 144 -24.32 -1.84 -3.52
CA ALA A 144 -23.41 -2.98 -3.73
C ALA A 144 -22.48 -3.17 -2.52
N ILE A 145 -22.01 -2.06 -1.94
CA ILE A 145 -21.18 -2.00 -0.74
C ILE A 145 -21.94 -1.16 0.29
N GLN A 146 -21.79 -1.45 1.59
CA GLN A 146 -22.41 -0.64 2.63
C GLN A 146 -21.79 0.77 2.64
N ASP A 147 -22.61 1.80 2.89
CA ASP A 147 -22.17 3.20 2.81
C ASP A 147 -21.03 3.49 3.79
N GLU A 148 -21.06 2.91 4.99
CA GLU A 148 -20.00 3.04 5.99
C GLU A 148 -18.67 2.45 5.51
N GLU A 149 -18.73 1.36 4.75
CA GLU A 149 -17.55 0.70 4.18
C GLU A 149 -17.02 1.48 2.97
N ALA A 150 -17.90 2.05 2.15
CA ALA A 150 -17.55 2.87 0.98
C ALA A 150 -17.03 4.27 1.35
N ALA A 151 -17.36 4.78 2.55
CA ALA A 151 -17.03 6.11 3.03
C ALA A 151 -15.52 6.44 3.01
N TYR A 152 -14.62 5.45 2.95
CA TYR A 152 -13.19 5.71 2.85
C TYR A 152 -12.81 6.55 1.61
N ILE A 153 -13.56 6.46 0.51
CA ILE A 153 -13.29 7.18 -0.75
C ILE A 153 -13.46 8.69 -0.58
N THR A 154 -14.30 9.12 0.37
CA THR A 154 -14.51 10.55 0.67
C THR A 154 -13.27 11.22 1.28
N HIS A 155 -12.30 10.44 1.76
CA HIS A 155 -11.08 10.94 2.39
C HIS A 155 -9.98 11.22 1.35
N THR A 156 -10.26 12.08 0.36
CA THR A 156 -9.42 12.27 -0.84
C THR A 156 -7.94 12.55 -0.54
N GLU A 157 -7.65 13.34 0.50
CA GLU A 157 -6.28 13.67 0.93
C GLU A 157 -5.55 12.50 1.59
N ASP A 158 -6.28 11.51 2.08
CA ASP A 158 -5.73 10.33 2.77
C ASP A 158 -5.68 9.10 1.86
N LEU A 159 -6.11 9.22 0.60
CA LEU A 159 -6.03 8.14 -0.38
C LEU A 159 -4.64 8.04 -1.02
N PHE A 160 -4.22 6.80 -1.28
CA PHE A 160 -3.00 6.48 -2.03
C PHE A 160 -3.20 5.30 -2.97
N SER A 161 -2.47 5.28 -4.08
CA SER A 161 -2.39 4.13 -4.98
C SER A 161 -1.33 3.15 -4.48
N LEU A 162 -1.69 1.86 -4.39
CA LEU A 162 -0.78 0.82 -3.87
C LEU A 162 0.46 0.64 -4.76
N VAL A 163 0.32 0.82 -6.07
CA VAL A 163 1.43 0.77 -7.03
C VAL A 163 1.64 2.16 -7.58
N SER A 164 2.78 2.78 -7.25
CA SER A 164 3.18 4.05 -7.85
C SER A 164 3.70 3.77 -9.26
N ASN A 165 2.84 3.90 -10.28
CA ASN A 165 3.31 3.98 -11.65
C ASN A 165 3.48 5.45 -12.02
N PRO A 166 4.72 5.99 -12.12
CA PRO A 166 4.89 7.31 -12.72
C PRO A 166 4.35 7.23 -14.14
N LYS A 167 3.20 7.88 -14.39
CA LYS A 167 2.55 7.86 -15.70
C LYS A 167 3.52 8.50 -16.69
N SER A 168 4.11 7.69 -17.58
CA SER A 168 4.98 8.16 -18.65
C SER A 168 4.27 9.28 -19.44
N PRO A 169 4.98 10.34 -19.86
CA PRO A 169 4.39 11.41 -20.67
C PRO A 169 3.58 10.89 -21.87
N LEU A 170 4.05 9.80 -22.49
CA LEU A 170 3.35 9.14 -23.59
C LEU A 170 2.02 8.54 -23.14
N ARG A 171 1.98 7.79 -22.02
CA ARG A 171 0.75 7.21 -21.48
C ARG A 171 -0.27 8.30 -21.14
N ASN A 172 0.17 9.42 -20.55
CA ASN A 172 -0.70 10.57 -20.28
C ASN A 172 -1.26 11.23 -21.54
N LEU A 173 -0.47 11.34 -22.62
CA LEU A 173 -0.93 11.88 -23.91
C LEU A 173 -1.95 10.94 -24.59
N PHE A 174 -1.71 9.63 -24.56
CA PHE A 174 -2.66 8.64 -25.08
C PHE A 174 -3.98 8.63 -24.28
N GLU A 175 -3.92 8.70 -22.95
CA GLU A 175 -5.11 8.72 -22.09
C GLU A 175 -5.96 9.99 -22.27
N LYS A 176 -5.34 11.14 -22.58
CA LYS A 176 -6.06 12.40 -22.85
C LYS A 176 -6.68 12.47 -24.25
N SER A 177 -6.19 11.65 -25.17
CA SER A 177 -6.67 11.67 -26.55
C SER A 177 -7.84 10.70 -26.74
N LEU A 178 -9.05 11.26 -26.81
CA LEU A 178 -10.26 10.52 -27.18
C LEU A 178 -10.14 9.81 -28.53
N HIS A 179 -9.27 10.30 -29.43
CA HIS A 179 -9.01 9.70 -30.74
C HIS A 179 -8.51 8.25 -30.62
N PHE A 180 -7.60 7.96 -29.70
CA PHE A 180 -7.05 6.59 -29.56
C PHE A 180 -8.01 5.61 -28.88
N ARG A 181 -8.96 6.11 -28.07
CA ARG A 181 -10.03 5.29 -27.48
C ARG A 181 -11.09 4.85 -28.50
N ILE A 182 -11.21 5.59 -29.60
CA ILE A 182 -12.17 5.35 -30.70
C ILE A 182 -11.53 4.54 -31.85
N PHE A 183 -10.19 4.43 -31.90
CA PHE A 183 -9.50 3.64 -32.92
C PHE A 183 -9.81 2.13 -32.76
N ARG A 184 -10.56 1.59 -33.74
CA ARG A 184 -11.02 0.20 -33.85
C ARG A 184 -10.03 -0.93 -33.49
N PRO A 185 -8.70 -0.85 -33.78
CA PRO A 185 -7.78 -1.93 -33.41
C PRO A 185 -7.36 -1.94 -31.93
N TRP A 186 -7.61 -0.87 -31.17
CA TRP A 186 -7.28 -0.75 -29.73
C TRP A 186 -8.49 -0.95 -28.81
N GLN A 187 -9.67 -1.19 -29.38
CA GLN A 187 -10.80 -1.72 -28.63
C GLN A 187 -10.48 -3.18 -28.29
N VAL A 188 -9.93 -3.42 -27.09
CA VAL A 188 -9.85 -4.76 -26.52
C VAL A 188 -11.29 -5.28 -26.46
N LYS A 189 -11.64 -6.22 -27.34
CA LYS A 189 -12.89 -6.96 -27.24
C LYS A 189 -12.94 -7.56 -25.84
N ARG A 190 -13.92 -7.17 -25.03
CA ARG A 190 -14.24 -7.86 -23.77
C ARG A 190 -14.37 -9.34 -24.12
N LYS A 191 -13.47 -10.16 -23.59
CA LYS A 191 -13.42 -11.58 -23.90
C LYS A 191 -14.54 -12.27 -23.13
N ASP A 192 -15.43 -12.94 -23.86
CA ASP A 192 -16.52 -13.70 -23.27
C ASP A 192 -15.97 -14.72 -22.25
N PRO A 193 -16.62 -14.88 -21.08
CA PRO A 193 -16.06 -15.62 -19.93
C PRO A 193 -15.82 -17.11 -20.19
N GLU A 194 -16.35 -17.68 -21.28
CA GLU A 194 -16.24 -19.11 -21.60
C GLU A 194 -14.88 -19.50 -22.22
N ASN A 195 -14.11 -18.52 -22.73
CA ASN A 195 -12.83 -18.77 -23.40
C ASN A 195 -11.59 -18.33 -22.59
N ALA A 196 -11.76 -17.99 -21.31
CA ALA A 196 -10.65 -17.54 -20.46
C ALA A 196 -9.67 -18.68 -20.13
N ILE A 197 -10.13 -19.93 -20.08
CA ILE A 197 -9.32 -21.09 -19.67
C ILE A 197 -8.31 -21.48 -20.77
N LEU A 198 -8.63 -21.27 -22.05
CA LEU A 198 -7.76 -21.68 -23.16
C LEU A 198 -6.62 -20.68 -23.46
N SER A 199 -6.69 -19.43 -23.00
CA SER A 199 -5.66 -18.41 -23.30
C SER A 199 -4.48 -18.37 -22.34
N PHE A 200 -4.51 -19.14 -21.26
CA PHE A 200 -3.33 -19.28 -20.40
C PHE A 200 -2.20 -20.11 -21.05
N ALA A 201 -2.46 -20.76 -22.20
CA ALA A 201 -1.49 -21.62 -22.87
C ALA A 201 -0.63 -20.92 -23.95
N THR A 202 -0.94 -19.68 -24.36
CA THR A 202 -0.13 -18.94 -25.34
C THR A 202 -0.15 -17.44 -25.05
N GLU A 203 0.59 -17.03 -24.02
CA GLU A 203 0.79 -15.63 -23.69
C GLU A 203 1.97 -15.07 -24.52
N ALA A 204 1.69 -14.58 -25.73
CA ALA A 204 2.55 -13.59 -26.38
C ALA A 204 2.03 -12.21 -25.95
N LYS A 205 2.78 -11.52 -25.10
CA LYS A 205 2.34 -10.24 -24.52
C LYS A 205 2.27 -9.19 -25.64
N PRO A 206 1.18 -8.40 -25.76
CA PRO A 206 0.96 -7.48 -26.88
C PRO A 206 2.05 -6.41 -27.05
N PHE A 207 2.84 -6.14 -26.01
CA PHE A 207 3.98 -5.24 -26.10
C PHE A 207 5.19 -5.84 -26.84
N GLU A 208 5.38 -7.16 -26.82
CA GLU A 208 6.45 -7.83 -27.57
C GLU A 208 6.15 -7.84 -29.07
N THR A 209 4.87 -7.97 -29.44
CA THR A 209 4.41 -7.89 -30.83
C THR A 209 4.56 -6.47 -31.39
N LEU A 210 4.33 -5.44 -30.57
CA LEU A 210 4.61 -4.05 -30.92
C LEU A 210 6.11 -3.75 -31.03
N GLY A 211 6.92 -4.30 -30.11
CA GLY A 211 8.39 -4.20 -30.18
C GLY A 211 8.96 -4.87 -31.43
N ALA A 212 8.48 -6.08 -31.75
CA ALA A 212 8.91 -6.84 -32.92
C ALA A 212 8.49 -6.16 -34.24
N THR A 213 7.27 -5.62 -34.32
CA THR A 213 6.81 -4.88 -35.51
C THR A 213 7.53 -3.56 -35.69
N ALA A 214 7.83 -2.82 -34.61
CA ALA A 214 8.64 -1.61 -34.68
C ALA A 214 10.10 -1.90 -35.10
N ALA A 215 10.71 -2.95 -34.56
CA ALA A 215 12.06 -3.38 -34.94
C ALA A 215 12.11 -3.83 -36.42
N TYR A 216 11.12 -4.60 -36.88
CA TYR A 216 11.04 -5.04 -38.28
C TYR A 216 10.83 -3.85 -39.22
N SER A 217 9.99 -2.88 -38.83
CA SER A 217 9.75 -1.67 -39.61
C SER A 217 10.99 -0.77 -39.71
N ALA A 218 11.77 -0.67 -38.63
CA ALA A 218 13.03 0.08 -38.62
C ALA A 218 14.09 -0.57 -39.50
N VAL A 219 14.23 -1.91 -39.44
CA VAL A 219 15.15 -2.66 -40.32
C VAL A 219 14.74 -2.52 -41.78
N LEU A 220 13.44 -2.66 -42.09
CA LEU A 220 12.92 -2.50 -43.45
C LEU A 220 13.17 -1.09 -44.00
N MET A 221 12.96 -0.05 -43.19
CA MET A 221 13.24 1.34 -43.56
C MET A 221 14.72 1.56 -43.91
N VAL A 222 15.64 0.96 -43.15
CA VAL A 222 17.09 1.04 -43.42
C VAL A 222 17.45 0.31 -44.71
N PHE A 223 16.89 -0.89 -44.95
CA PHE A 223 17.12 -1.62 -46.20
C PHE A 223 16.55 -0.90 -47.43
N LEU A 224 15.41 -0.23 -47.30
CA LEU A 224 14.82 0.58 -48.37
C LEU A 224 15.62 1.86 -48.66
N GLN A 225 16.43 2.35 -47.72
CA GLN A 225 17.32 3.50 -47.92
C GLN A 225 18.68 3.13 -48.53
N ILE A 226 19.14 1.88 -48.35
CA ILE A 226 20.43 1.39 -48.90
C ILE A 226 20.29 0.91 -50.36
N GLY A 227 19.06 0.71 -50.85
CA GLY A 227 18.78 0.27 -52.22
C GLY A 227 18.63 1.39 -53.28
N LYS A 228 19.19 2.58 -53.04
CA LYS A 228 19.26 3.68 -54.02
C LYS A 228 20.70 4.06 -54.31
#